data_AF-A0A9X5X8G5-F1
#
_entry.id   AF-A0A9X5X8G5-F1
#
_cell.length_a   1.000
_cell.length_b   1.000
_cell.length_c   1.000
_cell.angle_alpha   90.00
_cell.angle_beta   90.00
_cell.angle_gamma   90.00
#
_symmetry.space_group_name_H-M   'P 1'
#
loop_
_entity.id
_entity.type
_entity.pdbx_description
1 polymer ?
#
loop_
_entity_poly.entity_id
_entity_poly.type
_entity_poly.pdbx_seq_one_letter_code
_entity_poly.pdbx_strand_id
1 'polypeptide(L)'
;GSPVRRPRVVSHRWVMAMKDSIRIGSLRGVALRAHWSVPLIMFLLAYGLASRTLPGYAPGLAPVVYAVAGVVGALLLLVSLVVHEAAHALTARRAGIPVRDVTLWALGGMTRMDRPTTARAAFTVAVSGPLASLVLGGAAIGGAAGLDAALGWRIPVAVLG
;
A
#
# COMPACT_ATOMS: atom_id res chain seq x y z
N GLY A 1 -60.67 2.90 -23.07
CA GLY A 1 -59.29 2.40 -23.19
C GLY A 1 -58.42 3.17 -22.23
N SER A 2 -57.99 2.54 -21.14
CA SER A 2 -57.25 3.19 -20.05
C SER A 2 -55.75 3.32 -20.39
N PRO A 3 -55.08 4.46 -20.13
CA PRO A 3 -53.65 4.56 -20.32
C PRO A 3 -52.91 3.87 -19.17
N VAL A 4 -52.13 2.84 -19.50
CA VAL A 4 -51.24 2.14 -18.58
C VAL A 4 -50.12 3.11 -18.15
N ARG A 5 -50.22 3.63 -16.92
CA ARG A 5 -49.13 4.40 -16.29
C ARG A 5 -48.01 3.42 -15.94
N ARG A 6 -46.85 3.55 -16.59
CA ARG A 6 -45.63 2.83 -16.20
C ARG A 6 -45.25 3.25 -14.77
N PRO A 7 -44.90 2.32 -13.87
CA PRO A 7 -44.41 2.68 -12.56
C PRO A 7 -43.08 3.44 -12.72
N ARG A 8 -43.04 4.61 -12.10
CA ARG A 8 -41.84 5.45 -11.97
C ARG A 8 -40.86 4.63 -11.13
N VAL A 9 -39.78 4.14 -11.72
CA VAL A 9 -38.70 3.49 -10.96
C VAL A 9 -38.14 4.56 -10.04
N VAL A 10 -38.53 4.48 -8.76
CA VAL A 10 -37.94 5.29 -7.70
C VAL A 10 -36.48 4.91 -7.67
N SER A 11 -35.61 5.79 -8.16
CA SER A 11 -34.18 5.61 -8.00
C SER A 11 -33.92 5.56 -6.50
N HIS A 12 -33.62 4.38 -5.97
CA HIS A 12 -33.10 4.24 -4.63
C HIS A 12 -31.73 4.94 -4.57
N ARG A 13 -31.76 6.26 -4.38
CA ARG A 13 -30.65 7.12 -3.94
C ARG A 13 -30.20 6.79 -2.51
N TRP A 14 -30.31 5.52 -2.13
CA TRP A 14 -30.04 4.97 -0.80
C TRP A 14 -29.24 3.67 -0.87
N VAL A 15 -28.50 3.43 -1.96
CA VAL A 15 -27.26 2.69 -1.80
C VAL A 15 -26.35 3.66 -1.05
N MET A 16 -26.28 3.50 0.27
CA MET A 16 -25.12 3.96 1.02
C MET A 16 -23.91 3.39 0.28
N ALA A 17 -23.31 4.21 -0.59
CA ALA A 17 -21.97 3.98 -1.07
C ALA A 17 -21.17 3.60 0.17
N MET A 18 -20.43 2.49 0.13
CA MET A 18 -19.49 2.18 1.20
C MET A 18 -18.50 3.34 1.27
N LYS A 19 -18.84 4.32 2.11
CA LYS A 19 -18.29 5.68 2.17
C LYS A 19 -17.01 5.72 3.00
N ASP A 20 -16.38 4.57 3.19
CA ASP A 20 -15.22 4.47 4.07
C ASP A 20 -13.89 4.51 3.33
N SER A 21 -13.91 4.55 1.99
CA SER A 21 -12.71 4.60 1.15
C SER A 21 -12.70 5.80 0.20
N ILE A 22 -11.65 6.61 0.34
CA ILE A 22 -11.41 7.83 -0.44
C ILE A 22 -10.52 7.46 -1.61
N ARG A 23 -10.85 7.96 -2.82
CA ARG A 23 -9.97 7.80 -3.97
C ARG A 23 -8.75 8.72 -3.79
N ILE A 24 -7.58 8.11 -3.63
CA ILE A 24 -6.31 8.84 -3.46
C ILE A 24 -5.58 9.06 -4.79
N GLY A 25 -5.93 8.31 -5.83
CA GLY A 25 -5.36 8.50 -7.16
C GLY A 25 -5.80 7.46 -8.18
N SER A 26 -4.98 7.28 -9.21
CA SER A 26 -5.11 6.17 -10.16
C SER A 26 -3.76 5.66 -10.61
N LEU A 27 -3.62 4.34 -10.68
CA LEU A 27 -2.43 3.67 -11.16
C LEU A 27 -2.72 3.04 -12.52
N ARG A 28 -2.12 3.58 -13.59
CA ARG A 28 -2.30 3.10 -14.98
C ARG A 28 -3.78 2.91 -15.40
N GLY A 29 -4.68 3.76 -14.88
CA GLY A 29 -6.12 3.70 -15.15
C GLY A 29 -6.95 2.89 -14.14
N VAL A 30 -6.33 2.23 -13.16
CA VAL A 30 -7.02 1.58 -12.05
C VAL A 30 -7.17 2.56 -10.89
N ALA A 31 -8.38 2.73 -10.36
CA ALA A 31 -8.61 3.64 -9.23
C ALA A 31 -7.92 3.10 -7.97
N LEU A 32 -7.08 3.93 -7.35
CA LEU A 32 -6.45 3.63 -6.05
C LEU A 32 -7.27 4.32 -4.95
N ARG A 33 -7.73 3.53 -3.99
CA ARG A 33 -8.59 3.97 -2.89
C ARG A 33 -7.93 3.62 -1.56
N ALA A 34 -8.12 4.46 -0.55
CA ALA A 34 -7.64 4.21 0.81
C ALA A 34 -8.80 4.31 1.78
N HIS A 35 -8.94 3.29 2.63
CA HIS A 35 -9.89 3.31 3.74
C HIS A 35 -9.41 4.26 4.84
N TRP A 36 -10.33 4.83 5.61
CA TRP A 36 -9.97 5.67 6.78
C TRP A 36 -9.11 4.94 7.82
N SER A 37 -9.06 3.61 7.75
CA SER A 37 -8.27 2.77 8.67
C SER A 37 -6.77 2.79 8.33
N VAL A 38 -6.38 3.25 7.14
CA VAL A 38 -4.98 3.40 6.72
C VAL A 38 -4.21 4.33 7.64
N PRO A 39 -4.58 5.61 7.84
CA PRO A 39 -3.83 6.50 8.72
C PRO A 39 -3.74 5.97 10.17
N LEU A 40 -4.80 5.31 10.66
CA LEU A 40 -4.79 4.68 11.97
C LEU A 40 -3.74 3.57 12.07
N ILE A 41 -3.71 2.62 11.12
CA ILE A 41 -2.69 1.56 11.14
C ILE A 41 -1.28 2.11 10.92
N MET A 42 -1.13 3.14 10.08
CA MET A 42 0.16 3.80 9.87
C MET A 42 0.70 4.40 11.16
N PHE A 43 -0.16 5.06 11.94
CA PHE A 43 0.20 5.58 13.26
C PHE A 43 0.59 4.46 14.24
N LEU A 44 -0.22 3.40 14.34
CA LEU A 44 0.05 2.26 15.22
C LEU A 44 1.35 1.56 14.87
N LEU A 45 1.63 1.37 13.57
CA LEU A 45 2.88 0.78 13.08
C LEU A 45 4.07 1.69 13.41
N ALA A 46 4.00 2.97 13.07
CA ALA A 46 5.08 3.92 13.36
C ALA A 46 5.36 3.99 14.86
N TYR A 47 4.32 4.07 15.69
CA TYR A 47 4.44 4.09 17.15
C TYR A 47 5.02 2.79 17.70
N GLY A 48 4.54 1.63 17.24
CA GLY A 48 5.08 0.33 17.66
C GLY A 48 6.55 0.16 17.30
N LEU A 49 6.93 0.59 16.10
CA LEU A 49 8.31 0.56 15.63
C LEU A 49 9.19 1.48 16.49
N ALA A 50 8.72 2.71 16.76
CA ALA A 50 9.46 3.70 17.53
C ALA A 50 9.58 3.37 19.03
N SER A 51 8.52 2.84 19.64
CA SER A 51 8.45 2.65 21.10
C SER A 51 8.92 1.29 21.57
N ARG A 52 8.85 0.24 20.73
CA ARG A 52 9.17 -1.13 21.13
C ARG A 52 10.21 -1.79 20.24
N THR A 53 9.98 -1.81 18.94
CA THR A 53 10.81 -2.61 18.02
C THR A 53 12.22 -2.05 17.89
N LEU A 54 12.36 -0.78 17.48
CA LEU A 54 13.68 -0.18 17.22
C LEU A 54 14.54 -0.03 18.48
N PRO A 55 14.01 0.41 19.64
CA PRO A 55 14.79 0.44 20.88
C PRO A 55 15.25 -0.95 21.34
N GLY A 56 14.49 -2.00 21.03
CA GLY A 56 14.87 -3.38 21.33
C GLY A 56 16.02 -3.91 20.46
N TYR A 57 16.15 -3.44 19.21
CA TYR A 57 17.23 -3.83 18.31
C TYR A 57 18.49 -2.98 18.44
N ALA A 58 18.34 -1.67 18.67
CA ALA A 58 19.44 -0.72 18.73
C ALA A 58 19.26 0.23 19.91
N PRO A 59 19.55 -0.19 21.16
CA PRO A 59 19.33 0.62 22.35
C PRO A 59 20.28 1.82 22.43
N GLY A 60 19.87 2.85 23.19
CA GLY A 60 20.72 4.00 23.52
C GLY A 60 20.62 5.22 22.59
N LEU A 61 19.79 5.17 21.54
CA LEU A 61 19.52 6.34 20.69
C LEU A 61 18.49 7.30 21.32
N ALA A 62 18.54 8.57 20.91
CA ALA A 62 17.58 9.57 21.36
C ALA A 62 16.14 9.24 20.90
N PRO A 63 15.10 9.55 21.70
CA PRO A 63 13.70 9.22 21.36
C PRO A 63 13.24 9.74 19.99
N VAL A 64 13.71 10.91 19.59
CA VAL A 64 13.40 11.51 18.28
C VAL A 64 13.91 10.67 17.11
N VAL A 65 15.05 9.98 17.27
CA VAL A 65 15.61 9.10 16.23
C VAL A 65 14.68 7.92 15.98
N TYR A 66 14.18 7.28 17.04
CA TYR A 66 13.22 6.19 16.91
C TYR A 66 11.88 6.67 16.33
N ALA A 67 11.40 7.86 16.72
CA ALA A 67 10.17 8.42 16.17
C ALA A 67 10.28 8.63 14.65
N VAL A 68 11.37 9.25 14.19
CA VAL A 68 11.63 9.46 12.75
C VAL A 68 11.77 8.12 12.01
N ALA A 69 12.59 7.21 12.54
CA ALA A 69 12.77 5.89 11.94
C ALA A 69 11.47 5.07 11.90
N GLY A 70 10.62 5.18 12.92
CA GLY A 70 9.30 4.55 12.96
C GLY A 70 8.37 5.07 11.86
N VAL A 71 8.31 6.38 11.68
CA VAL A 71 7.53 7.00 10.59
C VAL A 71 8.07 6.60 9.23
N VAL A 72 9.39 6.66 9.02
CA VAL A 72 10.03 6.24 7.76
C VAL A 72 9.74 4.78 7.47
N GLY A 73 9.91 3.88 8.45
CA GLY A 73 9.64 2.45 8.28
C GLY A 73 8.18 2.18 7.93
N ALA A 74 7.24 2.86 8.59
CA ALA A 74 5.82 2.75 8.27
C ALA A 74 5.55 3.21 6.82
N LEU A 75 6.06 4.38 6.41
CA LEU A 75 5.90 4.88 5.05
C LEU A 75 6.50 3.93 3.99
N LEU A 76 7.67 3.34 4.25
CA LEU A 76 8.28 2.35 3.36
C LEU A 76 7.39 1.11 3.22
N LEU A 77 6.77 0.64 4.30
CA LEU A 77 5.81 -0.46 4.24
C LEU A 77 4.56 -0.09 3.43
N LEU A 78 4.03 1.13 3.60
CA LEU A 78 2.89 1.59 2.80
C LEU A 78 3.23 1.64 1.31
N VAL A 79 4.41 2.14 0.95
CA VAL A 79 4.90 2.13 -0.44
C VAL A 79 5.02 0.71 -0.96
N SER A 80 5.60 -0.21 -0.18
CA SER A 80 5.70 -1.62 -0.55
C SER A 80 4.34 -2.27 -0.79
N LEU A 81 3.36 -1.97 0.05
CA LEU A 81 1.99 -2.46 -0.09
C LEU A 81 1.31 -1.92 -1.35
N VAL A 82 1.50 -0.63 -1.66
CA VAL A 82 1.00 -0.04 -2.92
C VAL A 82 1.64 -0.73 -4.12
N VAL A 83 2.95 -0.96 -4.08
CA VAL A 83 3.67 -1.68 -5.15
C VAL A 83 3.23 -3.14 -5.27
N HIS A 84 2.91 -3.80 -4.15
CA HIS A 84 2.39 -5.16 -4.09
C HIS A 84 1.08 -5.30 -4.88
N GLU A 85 0.09 -4.49 -4.53
CA GLU A 85 -1.21 -4.49 -5.22
C GLU A 85 -1.10 -4.00 -6.66
N ALA A 86 -0.22 -3.03 -6.91
CA ALA A 86 0.11 -2.57 -8.26
C ALA A 86 0.60 -3.71 -9.15
N ALA A 87 1.45 -4.59 -8.62
CA ALA A 87 1.97 -5.73 -9.36
C ALA A 87 0.86 -6.75 -9.69
N HIS A 88 -0.03 -7.04 -8.74
CA HIS A 88 -1.23 -7.85 -9.00
C HIS A 88 -2.09 -7.25 -10.11
N ALA A 89 -2.47 -5.98 -9.96
CA ALA A 89 -3.33 -5.28 -10.92
C ALA A 89 -2.71 -5.22 -12.32
N LEU A 90 -1.42 -4.90 -12.41
CA LEU A 90 -0.72 -4.81 -13.70
C LEU A 90 -0.57 -6.17 -14.37
N THR A 91 -0.23 -7.21 -13.60
CA THR A 91 -0.08 -8.58 -14.12
C THR A 91 -1.43 -9.13 -14.58
N ALA A 92 -2.50 -8.88 -13.83
CA ALA A 92 -3.86 -9.27 -14.20
C ALA A 92 -4.28 -8.61 -15.53
N ARG A 93 -4.05 -7.30 -15.67
CA ARG A 93 -4.35 -6.57 -16.91
C ARG A 93 -3.56 -7.09 -18.11
N ARG A 94 -2.28 -7.42 -17.93
CA ARG A 94 -1.44 -8.03 -18.98
C ARG A 94 -1.95 -9.41 -19.40
N ALA A 95 -2.56 -10.15 -18.48
CA ALA A 95 -3.22 -11.42 -18.75
C ALA A 95 -4.65 -11.27 -19.31
N GLY A 96 -5.10 -10.05 -19.64
CA GLY A 96 -6.43 -9.78 -20.17
C GLY A 96 -7.55 -9.83 -19.13
N ILE A 97 -7.22 -9.86 -17.84
CA ILE A 97 -8.21 -9.91 -16.74
C ILE A 97 -8.62 -8.47 -16.38
N PRO A 98 -9.92 -8.12 -16.46
CA PRO A 98 -10.41 -6.82 -16.03
C PRO A 98 -10.14 -6.54 -14.54
N VAL A 99 -9.60 -5.36 -14.24
CA VAL A 99 -9.35 -4.86 -12.87
C VAL A 99 -10.21 -3.63 -12.65
N ARG A 100 -11.01 -3.64 -11.58
CA ARG A 100 -11.98 -2.58 -11.26
C ARG A 100 -11.36 -1.49 -10.38
N ASP A 101 -10.78 -1.87 -9.26
CA ASP A 101 -10.16 -0.96 -8.31
C ASP A 101 -9.13 -1.66 -7.41
N VAL A 102 -8.25 -0.86 -6.82
CA VAL A 102 -7.33 -1.27 -5.75
C VAL A 102 -7.69 -0.46 -4.52
N THR A 103 -8.00 -1.15 -3.42
CA THR A 103 -8.36 -0.51 -2.14
C THR A 103 -7.36 -0.92 -1.05
N LEU A 104 -6.80 0.05 -0.35
CA LEU A 104 -5.95 -0.14 0.83
C LEU A 104 -6.78 -0.05 2.11
N TRP A 105 -6.50 -0.91 3.09
CA TRP A 105 -7.13 -0.93 4.42
C TRP A 105 -6.14 -1.35 5.51
N ALA A 106 -6.57 -1.38 6.77
CA ALA A 106 -5.68 -1.68 7.90
C ALA A 106 -4.88 -2.99 7.79
N LEU A 107 -5.43 -4.02 7.15
CA LEU A 107 -4.79 -5.34 7.05
C LEU A 107 -4.00 -5.55 5.75
N GLY A 108 -3.85 -4.52 4.90
CA GLY A 108 -3.18 -4.64 3.60
C GLY A 108 -3.91 -3.96 2.44
N GLY A 109 -3.87 -4.60 1.27
CA GLY A 109 -4.52 -4.13 0.06
C GLY A 109 -5.45 -5.20 -0.49
N MET A 110 -6.38 -4.76 -1.33
CA MET A 110 -7.24 -5.65 -2.09
C MET A 110 -7.38 -5.13 -3.51
N THR A 111 -6.90 -5.92 -4.47
CA THR A 111 -7.11 -5.71 -5.90
C THR A 111 -8.39 -6.42 -6.34
N ARG A 112 -9.43 -5.66 -6.71
CA ARG A 112 -10.69 -6.20 -7.23
C ARG A 112 -10.57 -6.44 -8.73
N MET A 113 -10.57 -7.72 -9.10
CA MET A 113 -10.44 -8.17 -10.48
C MET A 113 -11.39 -9.33 -10.76
N ASP A 114 -11.68 -9.57 -12.04
CA ASP A 114 -12.47 -10.73 -12.44
C ASP A 114 -11.67 -12.04 -12.31
N ARG A 115 -12.36 -13.19 -12.45
CA ARG A 115 -11.71 -14.49 -12.28
C ARG A 115 -10.73 -14.78 -13.42
N PRO A 116 -9.50 -15.27 -13.12
CA PRO A 116 -8.58 -15.76 -14.14
C PRO A 116 -9.19 -16.92 -14.93
N THR A 117 -8.95 -16.96 -16.24
CA THR A 117 -9.44 -18.03 -17.13
C THR A 117 -8.55 -19.27 -17.14
N THR A 118 -7.31 -19.18 -16.63
CA THR A 118 -6.34 -20.28 -16.62
C THR A 118 -5.58 -20.33 -15.29
N ALA A 119 -5.13 -21.54 -14.90
CA ALA A 119 -4.31 -21.74 -13.70
C ALA A 119 -2.97 -20.97 -13.78
N ARG A 120 -2.37 -20.88 -14.98
CA ARG A 120 -1.15 -20.10 -15.20
C ARG A 120 -1.38 -18.61 -14.95
N ALA A 121 -2.49 -18.05 -15.42
CA ALA A 121 -2.83 -16.65 -15.15
C ALA A 121 -3.06 -16.42 -13.66
N ALA A 122 -3.78 -17.32 -12.98
CA ALA A 122 -3.98 -17.23 -11.54
C ALA A 122 -2.66 -17.25 -10.76
N PHE A 123 -1.77 -18.19 -11.09
CA PHE A 123 -0.46 -18.32 -10.43
C PHE A 123 0.45 -17.11 -10.67
N THR A 124 0.55 -16.65 -11.92
CA THR A 124 1.39 -15.49 -12.28
C THR A 124 0.92 -14.21 -11.59
N VAL A 125 -0.40 -13.98 -11.51
CA VAL A 125 -0.95 -12.87 -10.75
C VAL A 125 -0.64 -13.04 -9.26
N ALA A 126 -0.91 -14.20 -8.66
CA ALA A 126 -0.70 -14.45 -7.24
C ALA A 126 0.75 -14.24 -6.78
N VAL A 127 1.73 -14.61 -7.60
CA VAL A 127 3.15 -14.46 -7.24
C VAL A 127 3.69 -13.06 -7.52
N SER A 128 3.04 -12.26 -8.37
CA SER A 128 3.54 -10.94 -8.79
C SER A 128 3.66 -9.94 -7.65
N GLY A 129 2.69 -9.88 -6.74
CA GLY A 129 2.73 -9.02 -5.55
C GLY A 129 3.90 -9.37 -4.62
N PRO A 130 4.00 -10.61 -4.12
CA PRO A 130 5.11 -11.05 -3.27
C PRO A 130 6.49 -10.79 -3.89
N LEU A 131 6.68 -11.09 -5.18
CA LEU A 131 7.95 -10.83 -5.86
C LEU A 131 8.28 -9.35 -5.93
N ALA A 132 7.29 -8.49 -6.22
CA ALA A 132 7.50 -7.05 -6.24
C ALA A 132 7.89 -6.52 -4.85
N SER A 133 7.25 -7.00 -3.79
CA SER A 133 7.60 -6.65 -2.41
C SER A 133 9.01 -7.11 -2.03
N LEU A 134 9.43 -8.32 -2.43
CA LEU A 134 10.77 -8.84 -2.17
C LEU A 134 11.85 -8.02 -2.88
N VAL A 135 11.63 -7.70 -4.16
CA VAL A 135 12.55 -6.85 -4.93
C VAL A 135 12.67 -5.46 -4.32
N LEU A 136 11.54 -4.86 -3.93
CA LEU A 136 11.55 -3.53 -3.31
C LEU A 136 12.21 -3.55 -1.92
N GLY A 137 11.94 -4.58 -1.11
CA GLY A 137 12.57 -4.76 0.19
C GLY A 137 14.08 -4.95 0.07
N GLY A 138 14.53 -5.79 -0.87
CA GLY A 138 15.94 -5.97 -1.19
C GLY A 138 16.60 -4.67 -1.67
N ALA A 139 15.93 -3.90 -2.52
CA ALA A 139 16.40 -2.59 -2.97
C ALA A 139 16.49 -1.57 -1.82
N ALA A 140 15.53 -1.56 -0.89
CA ALA A 140 15.55 -0.69 0.27
C ALA A 140 16.71 -1.03 1.22
N ILE A 141 16.95 -2.31 1.48
CA ILE A 141 18.09 -2.79 2.29
C ILE A 141 19.42 -2.44 1.60
N GLY A 142 19.54 -2.75 0.31
CA GLY A 142 20.74 -2.44 -0.47
C GLY A 142 21.00 -0.93 -0.54
N GLY A 143 19.96 -0.12 -0.69
CA GLY A 143 20.04 1.33 -0.65
C GLY A 143 20.50 1.86 0.71
N ALA A 144 19.99 1.30 1.81
CA ALA A 144 20.43 1.66 3.16
C ALA A 144 21.91 1.31 3.39
N ALA A 145 22.33 0.10 3.00
CA ALA A 145 23.73 -0.32 3.10
C ALA A 145 24.66 0.54 2.23
N GLY A 146 24.23 0.89 1.02
CA GLY A 146 24.99 1.77 0.13
C GLY A 146 25.10 3.20 0.67
N LEU A 147 24.03 3.73 1.28
CA LEU A 147 24.04 5.04 1.91
C LEU A 147 25.00 5.09 3.10
N ASP A 148 24.99 4.06 3.95
CA ASP A 148 25.92 3.93 5.07
C ASP A 148 27.37 3.88 4.59
N ALA A 149 27.66 3.06 3.58
CA ALA A 149 28.99 2.95 2.99
C ALA A 149 29.48 4.26 2.35
N ALA A 150 28.60 5.05 1.74
CA ALA A 150 28.94 6.28 1.03
C ALA A 150 28.99 7.53 1.93
N LEU A 151 28.13 7.60 2.94
CA LEU A 151 27.93 8.79 3.78
C LEU A 151 28.47 8.64 5.20
N GLY A 152 28.62 7.41 5.72
CA GLY A 152 29.07 7.05 7.08
C GLY A 152 29.52 8.21 7.98
N TRP A 153 30.83 8.37 8.17
CA TRP A 153 31.41 9.39 9.06
C TRP A 153 31.29 10.83 8.56
N ARG A 154 30.75 11.07 7.35
CA ARG A 154 30.70 12.41 6.73
C ARG A 154 29.63 13.29 7.35
N ILE A 155 28.54 12.72 7.85
CA ILE A 155 27.48 13.49 8.53
C ILE A 155 27.95 13.97 9.92
N PRO A 156 28.56 13.13 10.78
CA PRO A 156 29.17 13.59 12.02
C PRO A 156 30.28 14.64 11.79
N VAL A 157 31.16 14.42 10.80
CA VAL A 157 32.28 15.32 10.51
C VAL A 157 31.82 16.66 9.93
N ALA A 158 30.74 16.70 9.15
CA ALA A 158 30.19 17.96 8.62
C ALA A 158 29.37 18.76 9.64
N VAL A 159 28.91 18.13 10.72
CA VAL A 159 28.16 18.79 11.81
C VAL A 159 29.09 19.25 12.94
N LEU A 160 30.25 18.59 13.11
CA LEU A 160 31.26 18.91 14.12
C LEU A 160 32.50 19.62 13.57
N GLY A 161 32.54 19.89 12.25
CA GLY A 161 33.63 20.56 11.54
C GLY A 161 33.28 21.96 11.10
#